data_AF-A0A7C5L185-F1
#
_entry.id   AF-A0A7C5L185-F1
#
_cell.length_a   1.000
_cell.length_b   1.000
_cell.length_c   1.000
_cell.angle_alpha   90.00
_cell.angle_beta   90.00
_cell.angle_gamma   90.00
#
_symmetry.space_group_name_H-M   'P 1'
#
loop_
_entity.id
_entity.type
_entity.pdbx_description
1 polymer ?
#
loop_
_entity_poly.entity_id
_entity_poly.type
_entity_poly.pdbx_seq_one_letter_code
_entity_poly.pdbx_strand_id
1 'polypeptide(L)'
;MTRLFLLFLLSLSANAIYAQEAQGPKRDLAQRVQHTARALQLDELQTAKLEDIYARENAQLEQIAPLKTSDPDKYTHKLQAIRKGTAGSIRLLLRDEQIALYRKLAAQWRMQEHQLRRKMEGSSELEIQEALIGNN
;
A
#
# COMPACT_ATOMS: atom_id res chain seq x y z
N MET A 1 -56.89 -8.43 -7.29
CA MET A 1 -55.80 -8.24 -6.31
C MET A 1 -54.50 -8.84 -6.82
N THR A 2 -53.90 -8.27 -7.87
CA THR A 2 -52.64 -8.79 -8.46
C THR A 2 -51.72 -7.70 -9.01
N ARG A 3 -52.06 -6.41 -8.80
CA ARG A 3 -51.28 -5.26 -9.29
C ARG A 3 -50.47 -4.52 -8.22
N LEU A 4 -50.60 -4.90 -6.95
CA LEU A 4 -49.92 -4.21 -5.83
C LEU A 4 -48.65 -4.94 -5.33
N PHE A 5 -48.25 -6.06 -5.94
CA PHE A 5 -47.09 -6.84 -5.50
C PHE A 5 -45.81 -6.57 -6.32
N LEU A 6 -45.94 -5.98 -7.52
CA LEU A 6 -44.83 -5.72 -8.44
C LEU A 6 -44.05 -4.43 -8.13
N LEU A 7 -44.58 -3.53 -7.29
CA LEU A 7 -43.92 -2.27 -6.95
C LEU A 7 -43.01 -2.35 -5.72
N PHE A 8 -43.10 -3.42 -4.91
CA PHE A 8 -42.27 -3.58 -3.71
C PHE A 8 -40.98 -4.37 -3.95
N LEU A 9 -40.89 -5.11 -5.08
CA LEU A 9 -39.67 -5.85 -5.46
C LEU A 9 -38.62 -5.00 -6.21
N LEU A 10 -38.99 -3.79 -6.66
CA LEU A 10 -38.10 -2.90 -7.42
C LEU A 10 -37.36 -1.88 -6.54
N SER A 11 -37.68 -1.77 -5.25
CA SER A 11 -37.08 -0.80 -4.32
C SER A 11 -35.93 -1.36 -3.46
N LEU A 12 -35.62 -2.66 -3.56
CA LEU A 12 -34.56 -3.30 -2.75
C LEU A 12 -33.18 -3.33 -3.43
N SER A 13 -33.07 -2.94 -4.70
CA SER A 13 -31.79 -2.95 -5.45
C SER A 13 -31.00 -1.64 -5.37
N ALA A 14 -31.51 -0.60 -4.72
CA ALA A 14 -30.86 0.72 -4.70
C ALA A 14 -29.74 0.88 -3.66
N ASN A 15 -29.56 -0.04 -2.71
CA ASN A 15 -28.60 0.13 -1.61
C ASN A 15 -27.33 -0.74 -1.70
N ALA A 16 -27.13 -1.51 -2.78
CA ALA A 16 -25.97 -2.41 -2.89
C ALA A 16 -24.72 -1.78 -3.55
N ILE A 17 -24.74 -0.47 -3.87
CA ILE A 17 -23.68 0.16 -4.69
C ILE A 17 -22.64 0.93 -3.84
N TYR A 18 -22.91 1.22 -2.56
CA TYR A 18 -21.97 1.93 -1.68
C TYR A 18 -21.16 1.00 -0.79
N ALA A 19 -20.34 0.13 -1.39
CA ALA A 19 -19.33 -0.63 -0.65
C ALA A 19 -17.99 -0.81 -1.41
N GLN A 20 -17.87 -0.26 -2.62
CA GLN A 20 -16.65 -0.41 -3.44
C GLN A 20 -15.67 0.78 -3.36
N GLU A 21 -15.96 1.83 -2.60
CA GLU A 21 -15.05 2.97 -2.44
C GLU A 21 -14.36 2.97 -1.07
N ALA A 22 -13.38 2.08 -0.90
CA ALA A 22 -12.35 2.25 0.14
C ALA A 22 -11.10 1.39 -0.06
N GLN A 23 -10.88 0.80 -1.24
CA GLN A 23 -9.63 0.08 -1.50
C GLN A 23 -8.84 0.87 -2.53
N GLY A 24 -7.99 1.77 -2.02
CA GLY A 24 -6.85 2.27 -2.79
C GLY A 24 -6.07 1.09 -3.38
N PRO A 25 -5.24 1.30 -4.42
CA PRO A 25 -4.67 0.21 -5.19
C PRO A 25 -3.83 -0.71 -4.31
N LYS A 26 -4.44 -1.80 -3.82
CA LYS A 26 -3.73 -2.96 -3.28
C LYS A 26 -3.05 -3.58 -4.50
N ARG A 27 -1.86 -3.10 -4.82
CA ARG A 27 -0.97 -3.84 -5.71
C ARG A 27 -0.86 -5.24 -5.13
N ASP A 28 -1.14 -6.25 -5.96
CA ASP A 28 -1.12 -7.63 -5.55
C ASP A 28 0.22 -7.94 -4.85
N LEU A 29 0.14 -8.43 -3.60
CA LEU A 29 1.30 -8.76 -2.78
C LEU A 29 2.29 -9.60 -3.58
N ALA A 30 1.79 -10.58 -4.35
CA ALA A 30 2.61 -11.44 -5.18
C ALA A 30 3.39 -10.66 -6.25
N GLN A 31 2.75 -9.68 -6.91
CA GLN A 31 3.41 -8.84 -7.90
C GLN A 31 4.51 -7.96 -7.28
N ARG A 32 4.25 -7.41 -6.09
CA ARG A 32 5.21 -6.55 -5.39
C ARG A 32 6.41 -7.34 -4.87
N VAL A 33 6.18 -8.54 -4.33
CA VAL A 33 7.24 -9.51 -3.99
C VAL A 33 8.05 -9.84 -5.24
N GLN A 34 7.40 -10.27 -6.33
CA GLN A 34 8.08 -10.68 -7.55
C GLN A 34 8.92 -9.55 -8.17
N HIS A 35 8.38 -8.34 -8.24
CA HIS A 35 9.10 -7.17 -8.77
C HIS A 35 10.35 -6.87 -7.94
N THR A 36 10.22 -6.82 -6.61
CA THR A 36 11.34 -6.52 -5.71
C THR A 36 12.37 -7.65 -5.71
N ALA A 37 11.93 -8.91 -5.67
CA ALA A 37 12.79 -10.08 -5.71
C ALA A 37 13.63 -10.12 -6.99
N ARG A 38 13.02 -9.84 -8.15
CA ARG A 38 13.74 -9.72 -9.43
C ARG A 38 14.73 -8.56 -9.43
N ALA A 39 14.32 -7.38 -8.97
CA ALA A 39 15.17 -6.18 -8.95
C ALA A 39 16.41 -6.35 -8.05
N LEU A 40 16.28 -7.11 -6.97
CA LEU A 40 17.34 -7.35 -5.99
C LEU A 40 18.03 -8.71 -6.16
N GLN A 41 17.63 -9.50 -7.16
CA GLN A 41 18.15 -10.84 -7.42
C GLN A 41 18.13 -11.72 -6.16
N LEU A 42 16.97 -11.75 -5.49
CA LEU A 42 16.79 -12.55 -4.27
C LEU A 42 16.68 -14.04 -4.63
N ASP A 43 17.26 -14.89 -3.78
CA ASP A 43 17.02 -16.33 -3.85
C ASP A 43 15.65 -16.70 -3.22
N GLU A 44 15.29 -18.00 -3.26
CA GLU A 44 14.00 -18.49 -2.77
C GLU A 44 13.80 -18.21 -1.27
N LEU A 45 14.84 -18.40 -0.45
CA LEU A 45 14.77 -18.16 0.99
C LEU A 45 14.61 -16.68 1.30
N GLN A 46 15.32 -15.82 0.57
CA GLN A 46 15.17 -14.37 0.69
C GLN A 46 13.80 -13.92 0.19
N THR A 47 13.29 -14.50 -0.89
CA THR A 47 11.97 -14.17 -1.45
C THR A 47 10.85 -14.52 -0.47
N ALA A 48 10.91 -15.67 0.20
CA ALA A 48 9.94 -16.04 1.23
C ALA A 48 9.95 -15.04 2.41
N LYS A 49 11.14 -14.63 2.88
CA LYS A 49 11.25 -13.60 3.93
C LYS A 49 10.74 -12.23 3.48
N LEU A 50 10.93 -11.88 2.21
CA LEU A 50 10.39 -10.64 1.64
C LEU A 50 8.86 -10.67 1.63
N GLU A 51 8.26 -11.81 1.32
CA GLU A 51 6.82 -12.01 1.40
C GLU A 51 6.30 -11.79 2.83
N ASP A 52 6.96 -12.37 3.83
CA ASP A 52 6.64 -12.13 5.25
C ASP A 52 6.74 -10.65 5.65
N ILE A 53 7.75 -9.95 5.15
CA ILE A 53 7.94 -8.52 5.41
C ILE A 53 6.77 -7.71 4.85
N TYR A 54 6.37 -7.96 3.60
CA TYR A 54 5.25 -7.25 2.99
C TYR A 54 3.88 -7.67 3.55
N ALA A 55 3.70 -8.93 3.93
CA ALA A 55 2.50 -9.38 4.65
C ALA A 55 2.36 -8.66 6.01
N ARG A 56 3.47 -8.52 6.75
CA ARG A 56 3.49 -7.77 8.01
C ARG A 56 3.19 -6.29 7.81
N GLU A 57 3.78 -5.66 6.80
CA GLU A 57 3.47 -4.28 6.43
C GLU A 57 1.96 -4.12 6.18
N ASN A 58 1.35 -4.99 5.37
CA ASN A 58 -0.09 -4.94 5.09
C ASN A 58 -0.92 -5.08 6.37
N ALA A 59 -0.59 -6.02 7.25
CA ALA A 59 -1.29 -6.18 8.53
C ALA A 59 -1.15 -4.93 9.42
N GLN A 60 0.02 -4.30 9.44
CA GLN A 60 0.23 -3.05 10.18
C GLN A 60 -0.56 -1.89 9.58
N LEU A 61 -0.66 -1.79 8.25
CA LEU A 61 -1.48 -0.79 7.56
C LEU A 61 -2.97 -0.96 7.91
N GLU A 62 -3.46 -2.20 7.93
CA GLU A 62 -4.84 -2.52 8.33
C GLU A 62 -5.10 -2.16 9.80
N GLN A 63 -4.14 -2.40 10.70
CA GLN A 63 -4.26 -2.05 12.11
C GLN A 63 -4.35 -0.54 12.36
N ILE A 64 -3.70 0.27 11.53
CA ILE A 64 -3.72 1.74 11.68
C ILE A 64 -4.86 2.40 10.91
N ALA A 65 -5.56 1.69 10.03
CA ALA A 65 -6.63 2.23 9.21
C ALA A 65 -7.71 3.01 10.01
N PRO A 66 -8.15 2.58 11.21
CA PRO A 66 -9.11 3.34 12.01
C PRO A 66 -8.60 4.73 12.46
N LEU A 67 -7.28 4.92 12.53
CA LEU A 67 -6.67 6.20 12.90
C LEU A 67 -6.84 7.25 11.80
N LYS A 68 -7.07 6.85 10.55
CA LYS A 68 -7.20 7.78 9.42
C LYS A 68 -8.27 8.86 9.67
N THR A 69 -9.37 8.49 10.30
CA THR A 69 -10.48 9.41 10.61
C THR A 69 -10.45 9.90 12.05
N SER A 70 -10.00 9.06 13.00
CA SER A 70 -10.04 9.39 14.43
C SER A 70 -8.85 10.23 14.91
N ASP A 71 -7.67 10.09 14.28
CA ASP A 71 -6.44 10.81 14.61
C ASP A 71 -5.50 10.83 13.39
N PRO A 72 -5.74 11.75 12.41
CA PRO A 72 -5.02 11.78 11.14
C PRO A 72 -3.51 12.02 11.27
N ASP A 73 -3.09 12.80 12.29
CA ASP A 73 -1.68 13.08 12.55
C ASP A 73 -0.98 11.81 13.02
N LYS A 74 -1.56 11.10 13.99
CA LYS A 74 -1.03 9.81 14.45
C LYS A 74 -1.05 8.75 13.37
N TYR A 75 -2.07 8.73 12.50
CA TYR A 75 -2.10 7.87 11.32
C TYR A 75 -0.88 8.14 10.43
N THR A 76 -0.65 9.40 10.05
CA THR A 76 0.46 9.81 9.18
C THR A 76 1.81 9.43 9.78
N HIS A 77 2.01 9.67 11.09
CA HIS A 77 3.25 9.27 11.77
C HIS A 77 3.46 7.76 11.78
N LYS A 78 2.42 6.96 12.06
CA LYS A 78 2.53 5.49 12.00
C LYS A 78 2.77 4.99 10.59
N LEU A 79 2.14 5.62 9.60
CA LEU A 79 2.32 5.30 8.19
C LEU A 79 3.79 5.44 7.76
N GLN A 80 4.41 6.57 8.10
CA GLN A 80 5.84 6.80 7.86
C GLN A 80 6.73 5.81 8.62
N ALA A 81 6.39 5.51 9.87
CA ALA A 81 7.13 4.55 10.69
C ALA A 81 7.09 3.13 10.10
N ILE A 82 5.93 2.68 9.61
CA ILE A 82 5.77 1.39 8.92
C ILE A 82 6.67 1.37 7.68
N ARG A 83 6.57 2.36 6.79
CA ARG A 83 7.40 2.44 5.57
C ARG A 83 8.90 2.36 5.88
N LYS A 84 9.36 3.10 6.89
CA LYS A 84 10.76 3.09 7.33
C LYS A 84 11.17 1.73 7.90
N GLY A 85 10.29 1.11 8.69
CA GLY A 85 10.51 -0.23 9.26
C GLY A 85 10.59 -1.32 8.19
N THR A 86 9.69 -1.28 7.19
CA THR A 86 9.71 -2.17 6.02
C THR A 86 11.03 -2.03 5.26
N ALA A 87 11.43 -0.80 4.92
CA ALA A 87 12.68 -0.55 4.20
C ALA A 87 13.92 -1.05 4.99
N GLY A 88 13.92 -0.87 6.32
CA GLY A 88 14.96 -1.40 7.20
C GLY A 88 15.02 -2.92 7.18
N SER A 89 13.87 -3.59 7.29
CA SER A 89 13.77 -5.05 7.23
C SER A 89 14.24 -5.61 5.89
N ILE A 90 13.84 -4.97 4.78
CA ILE A 90 14.32 -5.33 3.44
C ILE A 90 15.84 -5.19 3.38
N ARG A 91 16.42 -4.11 3.91
CA ARG A 91 17.89 -3.93 3.89
C ARG A 91 18.63 -5.01 4.68
N LEU A 92 18.08 -5.45 5.83
CA LEU A 92 18.67 -6.52 6.65
C LEU A 92 18.57 -7.91 6.01
N LEU A 93 17.66 -8.10 5.05
CA LEU A 93 17.52 -9.33 4.29
C LEU A 93 18.66 -9.53 3.27
N LEU A 94 19.31 -8.46 2.84
CA LEU A 94 20.22 -8.45 1.70
C LEU A 94 21.64 -8.87 2.09
N ARG A 95 22.30 -9.54 1.16
CA ARG A 95 23.74 -9.77 1.17
C ARG A 95 24.48 -8.54 0.63
N ASP A 96 25.78 -8.45 0.87
CA ASP A 96 26.61 -7.29 0.50
C ASP A 96 26.54 -6.96 -0.99
N GLU A 97 26.55 -7.98 -1.86
CA GLU A 97 26.45 -7.82 -3.31
C GLU A 97 25.08 -7.24 -3.75
N GLN A 98 24.02 -7.51 -2.98
CA GLN A 98 22.66 -7.03 -3.25
C GLN A 98 22.44 -5.60 -2.71
N ILE A 99 23.27 -5.12 -1.77
CA ILE A 99 23.17 -3.75 -1.24
C ILE A 99 23.37 -2.71 -2.36
N ALA A 100 24.25 -2.97 -3.32
CA ALA A 100 24.45 -2.09 -4.46
C ALA A 100 23.20 -1.97 -5.35
N LEU A 101 22.51 -3.09 -5.59
CA LEU A 101 21.23 -3.12 -6.32
C LEU A 101 20.15 -2.37 -5.55
N TYR A 102 20.08 -2.58 -4.24
CA TYR A 102 19.13 -1.87 -3.37
C TYR A 102 19.36 -0.36 -3.35
N ARG A 103 20.61 0.10 -3.35
CA ARG A 103 20.91 1.55 -3.43
C ARG A 103 20.40 2.17 -4.73
N LYS A 104 20.55 1.47 -5.86
CA LYS A 104 20.01 1.90 -7.16
C LYS A 104 18.48 1.95 -7.15
N LEU A 105 17.85 0.89 -6.66
CA LEU A 105 16.39 0.81 -6.55
C LEU A 105 15.83 1.90 -5.63
N ALA A 106 16.45 2.11 -4.46
CA ALA A 106 16.06 3.16 -3.53
C ALA A 106 16.25 4.57 -4.12
N ALA A 107 17.26 4.78 -4.98
CA ALA A 107 17.42 6.04 -5.70
C ALA A 107 16.28 6.28 -6.70
N GLN A 108 15.86 5.23 -7.43
CA GLN A 108 14.71 5.30 -8.33
C GLN A 108 13.42 5.61 -7.56
N TRP A 109 13.18 4.95 -6.43
CA TRP A 109 12.03 5.25 -5.57
C TRP A 109 12.03 6.70 -5.05
N ARG A 110 13.19 7.22 -4.64
CA ARG A 110 13.30 8.65 -4.23
C ARG A 110 12.99 9.60 -5.37
N MET A 111 13.43 9.28 -6.59
CA MET A 111 13.10 10.08 -7.78
C MET A 111 11.59 10.05 -8.07
N GLN A 112 10.96 8.87 -8.01
CA GLN A 112 9.52 8.71 -8.20
C GLN A 112 8.73 9.44 -7.11
N GLU A 113 9.15 9.34 -5.84
CA GLU A 113 8.54 10.07 -4.73
C GLU A 113 8.65 11.58 -4.94
N HIS A 114 9.82 12.08 -5.34
CA HIS A 114 10.00 13.50 -5.64
C HIS A 114 9.10 13.96 -6.79
N GLN A 115 9.00 13.17 -7.87
CA GLN A 115 8.10 13.47 -8.98
C GLN A 115 6.62 13.47 -8.56
N LEU A 116 6.21 12.52 -7.71
CA LEU A 116 4.85 12.46 -7.18
C LEU A 116 4.54 13.69 -6.33
N ARG A 117 5.44 14.05 -5.40
CA ARG A 117 5.31 15.25 -4.56
C ARG A 117 5.18 16.52 -5.40
N ARG A 118 5.94 16.64 -6.50
CA ARG A 118 5.81 17.76 -7.45
C ARG A 118 4.47 17.78 -8.18
N LYS A 119 3.91 16.61 -8.52
CA LYS A 119 2.60 16.52 -9.17
C LYS A 119 1.45 16.80 -8.21
N MET A 120 1.66 16.57 -6.92
CA MET A 120 0.70 16.77 -5.84
C MET A 120 0.99 18.05 -5.05
N GLU A 121 1.58 19.06 -5.69
CA GLU A 121 1.82 20.35 -5.06
C GLU A 121 0.50 20.97 -4.62
N GLY A 122 0.40 21.34 -3.33
CA GLY A 122 -0.83 21.83 -2.71
C GLY A 122 -1.72 20.75 -2.07
N SER A 123 -1.44 19.46 -2.29
CA SER A 123 -2.09 18.37 -1.54
C SER A 123 -1.59 18.30 -0.10
N SER A 124 -2.42 17.74 0.78
CA SER A 124 -2.04 17.46 2.17
C SER A 124 -0.94 16.38 2.25
N GLU A 125 -0.14 16.40 3.32
CA GLU A 125 0.89 15.36 3.52
C GLU A 125 0.26 13.96 3.64
N LEU A 126 -0.96 13.85 4.19
CA LEU A 126 -1.70 12.60 4.24
C LEU A 126 -1.97 12.05 2.83
N GLU A 127 -2.53 12.86 1.93
CA GLU A 127 -2.82 12.44 0.55
C GLU A 127 -1.54 12.01 -0.19
N ILE A 128 -0.44 12.74 0.02
CA ILE A 128 0.86 12.39 -0.55
C ILE A 128 1.35 11.03 -0.02
N GLN A 129 1.26 10.79 1.28
CA GLN A 129 1.71 9.54 1.89
C GLN A 129 0.88 8.34 1.43
N GLU A 130 -0.44 8.51 1.30
CA GLU A 130 -1.31 7.46 0.76
C GLU A 130 -0.98 7.14 -0.71
N ALA A 131 -0.74 8.18 -1.52
CA ALA A 131 -0.34 8.01 -2.91
C ALA A 131 1.03 7.32 -3.06
N LEU A 132 1.95 7.50 -2.11
CA LEU A 132 3.24 6.81 -2.08
C LEU A 132 3.11 5.31 -1.77
N ILE A 133 2.08 4.91 -1.03
CA ILE A 133 1.83 3.49 -0.74
C ILE A 133 1.23 2.80 -1.95
N GLY A 134 0.27 3.46 -2.61
CA GLY A 134 -0.34 2.93 -3.83
C GLY A 134 0.61 2.78 -5.03
N ASN A 135 1.74 3.49 -5.03
CA ASN A 135 2.72 3.49 -6.13
C ASN A 135 3.95 2.57 -5.93
N ASN A 136 4.18 2.06 -4.72
CA ASN A 136 5.28 1.10 -4.44
C ASN A 136 4.86 -0.35 -4.69
#